data_AF-A0A5J4R4N3-F1
#
_entry.id   AF-A0A5J4R4N3-F1
#
_cell.length_a   1.000
_cell.length_b   1.000
_cell.length_c   1.000
_cell.angle_alpha   90.00
_cell.angle_beta   90.00
_cell.angle_gamma   90.00
#
_symmetry.space_group_name_H-M   'P 1'
#
loop_
_entity.id
_entity.type
_entity.pdbx_description
1 polymer ?
#
loop_
_entity_poly.entity_id
_entity_poly.type
_entity_poly.pdbx_seq_one_letter_code
_entity_poly.pdbx_strand_id
1 'polypeptide(L)'
;MSRADTYKELMDACKYDEANKLKKEALDDVREDLWHGMPFGEAIQKVGFEANDEPLNILLDEDVLKGREKKLFAPNIPPFEYIQREDESLDRLLMCEEYYIRAPLSGYINELKQYNVDVFLEKFNRVDGLSKGLDIKSRIFGLVHTICRAINRKSDSPLYLQNIIINSCKALDKMGGRGIVIQILTLYGLMSWLERGSEVEQNEADDLFQWVNKRFNEVCIFYFLTFDHNSDSVPLDNLLASTPIGKAWQENLNLNKDVKHQSETKIQTLSQTAKIDTNKVDNNTEIEQSKQSTKDKYIISEVLKNYEFWSNNNTKIHGRANIFDGINEHEFINMIDKADFSQINKKGTSQRVKYNIFILSQLLGKEWGEEAAKKLHTTIDECRKRTSFAEYDELKSMYTQ
;
A
#
# COMPACT_ATOMS: atom_id res chain seq x y z
N MET A 1 -5.40 -11.14 -33.22
CA MET A 1 -6.68 -11.32 -32.52
C MET A 1 -6.36 -11.29 -31.05
N SER A 2 -6.88 -10.30 -30.32
CA SER A 2 -6.63 -10.17 -28.88
C SER A 2 -7.31 -11.30 -28.11
N ARG A 3 -6.91 -11.54 -26.86
CA ARG A 3 -7.64 -12.48 -25.99
C ARG A 3 -9.08 -12.01 -25.75
N ALA A 4 -9.32 -10.70 -25.73
CA ALA A 4 -10.66 -10.11 -25.66
C ALA A 4 -11.50 -10.45 -26.90
N ASP A 5 -10.94 -10.29 -28.12
CA ASP A 5 -11.62 -10.66 -29.37
C ASP A 5 -11.97 -12.15 -29.38
N THR A 6 -11.03 -12.99 -28.94
CA THR A 6 -11.20 -14.45 -28.87
C THR A 6 -12.27 -14.83 -27.85
N TYR A 7 -12.31 -14.17 -26.70
CA TYR A 7 -13.35 -14.38 -25.68
C TYR A 7 -14.74 -14.01 -26.22
N LYS A 8 -14.86 -12.87 -26.89
CA LYS A 8 -16.12 -12.41 -27.48
C LYS A 8 -16.62 -13.36 -28.55
N GLU A 9 -15.75 -13.84 -29.44
CA GLU A 9 -16.09 -14.85 -30.44
C GLU A 9 -16.57 -16.16 -29.79
N LEU A 10 -15.93 -16.60 -28.70
CA LEU A 10 -16.34 -17.81 -27.97
C LEU A 10 -17.72 -17.63 -27.29
N MET A 11 -17.98 -16.44 -26.74
CA MET A 11 -19.28 -16.09 -26.14
C MET A 11 -20.39 -16.04 -27.21
N ASP A 12 -20.13 -15.40 -28.36
CA ASP A 12 -21.06 -15.30 -29.49
C ASP A 12 -21.33 -16.68 -30.11
N ALA A 13 -20.32 -17.57 -30.12
CA ALA A 13 -20.45 -18.96 -30.54
C ALA A 13 -21.06 -19.89 -29.47
N CYS A 14 -21.50 -19.36 -28.32
CA CYS A 14 -22.06 -20.11 -27.19
C CYS A 14 -21.11 -21.19 -26.62
N LYS A 15 -19.79 -21.01 -26.75
CA LYS A 15 -18.74 -21.90 -26.24
C LYS A 15 -18.28 -21.48 -24.86
N TYR A 16 -19.18 -21.52 -23.89
CA TYR A 16 -18.97 -20.94 -22.57
C TYR A 16 -17.82 -21.58 -21.78
N ASP A 17 -17.58 -22.89 -21.91
CA ASP A 17 -16.49 -23.57 -21.20
C ASP A 17 -15.12 -23.13 -21.70
N GLU A 18 -14.97 -22.97 -23.02
CA GLU A 18 -13.75 -22.47 -23.66
C GLU A 18 -13.52 -21.00 -23.31
N ALA A 19 -14.59 -20.18 -23.33
CA ALA A 19 -14.54 -18.79 -22.91
C ALA A 19 -14.12 -18.66 -21.43
N ASN A 20 -14.67 -19.50 -20.55
CA ASN A 20 -14.33 -19.53 -19.12
C ASN A 20 -12.89 -19.97 -18.86
N LYS A 21 -12.37 -20.91 -19.65
CA LYS A 21 -10.98 -21.35 -19.56
C LYS A 21 -10.02 -20.23 -19.95
N LEU A 22 -10.26 -19.58 -21.09
CA LEU A 22 -9.48 -18.43 -21.56
C LEU A 22 -9.50 -17.28 -20.56
N LYS A 23 -10.68 -17.02 -19.98
CA LYS A 23 -10.88 -16.08 -18.86
C LYS A 23 -9.97 -16.40 -17.67
N LYS A 24 -9.94 -17.66 -17.23
CA LYS A 24 -9.16 -18.06 -16.06
C LYS A 24 -7.65 -17.91 -16.30
N GLU A 25 -7.18 -18.31 -17.48
CA GLU A 25 -5.77 -18.16 -17.88
C GLU A 25 -5.37 -16.67 -17.94
N ALA A 26 -6.21 -15.81 -18.50
CA ALA A 26 -5.94 -14.37 -18.51
C ALA A 26 -5.89 -13.76 -17.10
N LEU A 27 -6.75 -14.20 -16.19
CA LEU A 27 -6.73 -13.73 -14.80
C LEU A 27 -5.51 -14.23 -14.03
N ASP A 28 -5.07 -15.47 -14.27
CA ASP A 28 -3.86 -16.00 -13.64
C ASP A 28 -2.59 -15.28 -14.14
N ASP A 29 -2.53 -14.93 -15.42
CA ASP A 29 -1.43 -14.12 -15.99
C ASP A 29 -1.43 -12.68 -15.43
N VAL A 30 -2.60 -12.03 -15.31
CA VAL A 30 -2.72 -10.71 -14.66
C VAL A 30 -2.27 -10.78 -13.21
N ARG A 31 -2.63 -11.84 -12.48
CA ARG A 31 -2.18 -12.05 -11.10
C ARG A 31 -0.67 -12.17 -11.01
N GLU A 32 -0.04 -12.91 -11.92
CA GLU A 32 1.42 -13.06 -11.98
C GLU A 32 2.10 -11.71 -12.26
N ASP A 33 1.54 -10.91 -13.17
CA ASP A 33 2.09 -9.58 -13.48
C ASP A 33 1.93 -8.58 -12.33
N LEU A 34 0.77 -8.58 -11.67
CA LEU A 34 0.54 -7.82 -10.45
C LEU A 34 1.48 -8.27 -9.32
N TRP A 35 1.74 -9.57 -9.21
CA TRP A 35 2.69 -10.14 -8.25
C TRP A 35 4.10 -9.58 -8.46
N HIS A 36 4.47 -9.31 -9.72
CA HIS A 36 5.74 -8.70 -10.08
C HIS A 36 5.74 -7.15 -10.04
N GLY A 37 4.71 -6.55 -9.43
CA GLY A 37 4.63 -5.10 -9.21
C GLY A 37 4.21 -4.30 -10.44
N MET A 38 3.67 -4.95 -11.47
CA MET A 38 3.14 -4.25 -12.64
C MET A 38 1.87 -3.46 -12.26
N PRO A 39 1.74 -2.19 -12.67
CA PRO A 39 0.50 -1.44 -12.49
C PRO A 39 -0.70 -2.17 -13.11
N PHE A 40 -1.85 -2.12 -12.43
CA PHE A 40 -3.03 -2.88 -12.83
C PHE A 40 -3.46 -2.63 -14.29
N GLY A 41 -3.55 -1.36 -14.71
CA GLY A 41 -3.89 -1.02 -16.10
C GLY A 41 -2.90 -1.61 -17.13
N GLU A 42 -1.62 -1.70 -16.78
CA GLU A 42 -0.58 -2.27 -17.66
C GLU A 42 -0.67 -3.79 -17.72
N ALA A 43 -0.92 -4.47 -16.59
CA ALA A 43 -1.10 -5.91 -16.53
C ALA A 43 -2.32 -6.38 -17.35
N ILE A 44 -3.43 -5.61 -17.28
CA ILE A 44 -4.66 -5.87 -18.04
C ILE A 44 -4.42 -5.66 -19.54
N GLN A 45 -3.74 -4.57 -19.91
CA GLN A 45 -3.41 -4.31 -21.31
C GLN A 45 -2.48 -5.39 -21.88
N LYS A 46 -1.56 -5.91 -21.06
CA LYS A 46 -0.61 -6.96 -21.45
C LYS A 46 -1.29 -8.29 -21.78
N VAL A 47 -2.37 -8.65 -21.10
CA VAL A 47 -3.16 -9.84 -21.45
C VAL A 47 -4.14 -9.59 -22.61
N GLY A 48 -4.12 -8.40 -23.22
CA GLY A 48 -4.86 -8.07 -24.43
C GLY A 48 -6.33 -7.73 -24.18
N PHE A 49 -6.65 -7.16 -23.01
CA PHE A 49 -7.95 -6.58 -22.69
C PHE A 49 -7.84 -5.05 -22.54
N GLU A 50 -8.92 -4.32 -22.84
CA GLU A 50 -8.96 -2.88 -22.61
C GLU A 50 -9.44 -2.56 -21.19
N ALA A 51 -8.95 -1.45 -20.61
CA ALA A 51 -9.25 -1.06 -19.22
C ALA A 51 -10.76 -0.83 -18.92
N ASN A 52 -11.61 -0.76 -19.95
CA ASN A 52 -13.05 -0.50 -19.84
C ASN A 52 -13.91 -1.66 -20.38
N ASP A 53 -13.34 -2.85 -20.54
CA ASP A 53 -14.07 -3.99 -21.10
C ASP A 53 -15.07 -4.54 -20.07
N GLU A 54 -16.36 -4.29 -20.31
CA GLU A 54 -17.51 -4.62 -19.44
C GLU A 54 -17.56 -6.09 -18.98
N PRO A 55 -17.24 -7.08 -19.84
CA PRO A 55 -17.14 -8.47 -19.40
C PRO A 55 -16.03 -8.69 -18.39
N LEU A 56 -14.88 -8.02 -18.47
CA LEU A 56 -13.77 -8.19 -17.53
C LEU A 56 -14.00 -7.46 -16.19
N ASN A 57 -14.73 -6.34 -16.18
CA ASN A 57 -15.12 -5.67 -14.93
C ASN A 57 -16.03 -6.55 -14.07
N ILE A 58 -16.97 -7.28 -14.68
CA ILE A 58 -17.79 -8.29 -13.99
C ILE A 58 -16.92 -9.45 -13.46
N LEU A 59 -15.82 -9.77 -14.18
CA LEU A 59 -14.89 -10.85 -13.83
C LEU A 59 -13.95 -10.50 -12.67
N LEU A 60 -13.54 -9.25 -12.59
CA LEU A 60 -12.69 -8.71 -11.53
C LEU A 60 -13.50 -8.48 -10.25
N ASP A 61 -14.75 -8.05 -10.35
CA ASP A 61 -15.62 -7.94 -9.17
C ASP A 61 -15.84 -9.30 -8.49
N GLU A 62 -16.08 -10.38 -9.25
CA GLU A 62 -16.27 -11.72 -8.66
C GLU A 62 -15.00 -12.32 -8.02
N ASP A 63 -13.82 -12.11 -8.61
CA ASP A 63 -12.56 -12.68 -8.11
C ASP A 63 -11.80 -11.76 -7.13
N VAL A 64 -12.02 -10.44 -7.13
CA VAL A 64 -11.66 -9.56 -6.02
C VAL A 64 -12.55 -9.87 -4.80
N LEU A 65 -13.81 -10.27 -5.01
CA LEU A 65 -14.67 -10.78 -3.94
C LEU A 65 -14.24 -12.17 -3.43
N LYS A 66 -13.78 -13.09 -4.29
CA LYS A 66 -13.30 -14.44 -3.88
C LYS A 66 -11.84 -14.47 -3.43
N GLY A 67 -10.99 -13.59 -3.94
CA GLY A 67 -9.61 -13.39 -3.50
C GLY A 67 -9.51 -12.95 -2.03
N ARG A 68 -10.59 -12.36 -1.48
CA ARG A 68 -10.75 -12.05 -0.04
C ARG A 68 -10.72 -13.29 0.87
N GLU A 69 -11.00 -14.50 0.37
CA GLU A 69 -10.91 -15.70 1.21
C GLU A 69 -9.47 -16.20 1.40
N LYS A 70 -8.53 -15.80 0.53
CA LYS A 70 -7.12 -16.18 0.63
C LYS A 70 -6.29 -14.95 1.02
N LYS A 71 -6.19 -14.76 2.34
CA LYS A 71 -5.32 -13.81 3.08
C LYS A 71 -3.87 -13.74 2.54
N LEU A 72 -3.65 -13.10 1.41
CA LEU A 72 -2.32 -13.14 0.78
C LEU A 72 -1.59 -11.81 0.67
N PHE A 73 -2.22 -10.63 0.82
CA PHE A 73 -1.47 -9.37 0.74
C PHE A 73 -2.03 -8.23 1.59
N ALA A 74 -1.15 -7.62 2.39
CA ALA A 74 -1.18 -6.16 2.54
C ALA A 74 -0.75 -5.57 1.18
N PRO A 75 -1.52 -4.66 0.56
CA PRO A 75 -2.43 -3.71 1.19
C PRO A 75 -3.94 -3.97 0.95
N ASN A 76 -4.39 -5.23 0.79
CA ASN A 76 -5.79 -5.53 0.43
C ASN A 76 -6.64 -6.13 1.56
N ILE A 77 -6.18 -6.03 2.82
CA ILE A 77 -6.97 -6.45 3.99
C ILE A 77 -7.76 -5.24 4.51
N PRO A 78 -9.11 -5.31 4.57
CA PRO A 78 -9.93 -4.26 5.14
C PRO A 78 -9.47 -3.86 6.55
N PRO A 79 -9.41 -2.56 6.89
CA PRO A 79 -8.83 -2.05 8.14
C PRO A 79 -9.43 -2.65 9.41
N PHE A 80 -10.70 -3.06 9.37
CA PHE A 80 -11.40 -3.60 10.54
C PHE A 80 -11.32 -5.11 10.66
N GLU A 81 -10.86 -5.85 9.64
CA GLU A 81 -10.92 -7.31 9.64
C GLU A 81 -10.10 -7.94 10.79
N TYR A 82 -8.92 -7.38 11.07
CA TYR A 82 -7.98 -7.90 12.07
C TYR A 82 -8.16 -7.31 13.47
N ILE A 83 -8.96 -6.25 13.64
CA ILE A 83 -9.14 -5.60 14.94
C ILE A 83 -9.86 -6.55 15.87
N GLN A 84 -9.25 -6.92 16.99
CA GLN A 84 -9.90 -7.77 17.99
C GLN A 84 -10.89 -6.96 18.82
N ARG A 85 -11.90 -7.63 19.38
CA ARG A 85 -12.81 -6.98 20.33
C ARG A 85 -12.07 -6.80 21.65
N GLU A 86 -12.28 -5.65 22.25
CA GLU A 86 -11.78 -5.35 23.60
C GLU A 86 -12.64 -6.06 24.65
N ASP A 87 -12.02 -6.36 25.80
CA ASP A 87 -12.72 -6.96 26.94
C ASP A 87 -13.55 -5.90 27.68
N GLU A 88 -14.84 -5.85 27.37
CA GLU A 88 -15.82 -4.92 27.98
C GLU A 88 -15.95 -5.10 29.50
N SER A 89 -15.48 -6.22 30.08
CA SER A 89 -15.50 -6.37 31.54
C SER A 89 -14.56 -5.38 32.24
N LEU A 90 -13.56 -4.87 31.53
CA LEU A 90 -12.63 -3.86 32.02
C LEU A 90 -13.27 -2.48 32.16
N ASP A 91 -14.36 -2.17 31.44
CA ASP A 91 -15.02 -0.85 31.52
C ASP A 91 -15.38 -0.49 32.97
N ARG A 92 -15.77 -1.48 33.79
CA ARG A 92 -16.08 -1.28 35.22
C ARG A 92 -14.89 -0.88 36.07
N LEU A 93 -13.67 -1.14 35.57
CA LEU A 93 -12.40 -0.86 36.25
C LEU A 93 -11.78 0.45 35.77
N LEU A 94 -12.21 0.97 34.61
CA LEU A 94 -11.66 2.20 34.03
C LEU A 94 -12.15 3.47 34.74
N MET A 95 -13.24 3.37 35.52
CA MET A 95 -13.81 4.47 36.31
C MET A 95 -14.12 5.72 35.45
N CYS A 96 -14.53 5.53 34.20
CA CYS A 96 -14.84 6.62 33.28
C CYS A 96 -16.07 7.40 33.75
N GLU A 97 -16.01 8.73 33.62
CA GLU A 97 -17.16 9.59 33.91
C GLU A 97 -18.16 9.58 32.74
N GLU A 98 -19.45 9.66 33.07
CA GLU A 98 -20.48 9.80 32.04
C GLU A 98 -20.37 11.16 31.34
N TYR A 99 -20.47 11.17 30.02
CA TYR A 99 -20.50 12.38 29.21
C TYR A 99 -21.67 12.35 28.23
N TYR A 100 -22.07 13.54 27.76
CA TYR A 100 -23.20 13.67 26.85
C TYR A 100 -22.94 14.74 25.79
N ILE A 101 -23.15 14.36 24.54
CA ILE A 101 -22.94 15.23 23.39
C ILE A 101 -24.28 15.79 22.92
N ARG A 102 -24.43 17.12 23.02
CA ARG A 102 -25.64 17.87 22.60
C ARG A 102 -25.60 18.33 21.14
N ALA A 103 -24.50 18.07 20.42
CA ALA A 103 -24.34 18.53 19.05
C ALA A 103 -25.32 17.85 18.09
N PRO A 104 -25.91 18.58 17.13
CA PRO A 104 -26.70 17.99 16.05
C PRO A 104 -25.80 17.50 14.90
N LEU A 105 -26.27 16.50 14.15
CA LEU A 105 -25.61 16.00 12.93
C LEU A 105 -25.79 16.92 11.70
N SER A 106 -26.43 18.08 11.85
CA SER A 106 -26.65 19.01 10.74
C SER A 106 -25.35 19.55 10.15
N GLY A 107 -24.31 19.71 10.98
CA GLY A 107 -22.98 20.10 10.54
C GLY A 107 -22.39 19.13 9.52
N TYR A 108 -22.35 17.85 9.88
CA TYR A 108 -21.93 16.76 9.00
C TYR A 108 -22.74 16.73 7.68
N ILE A 109 -24.07 16.89 7.74
CA ILE A 109 -24.90 16.92 6.53
C ILE A 109 -24.51 18.09 5.61
N ASN A 110 -24.24 19.26 6.17
CA ASN A 110 -23.87 20.44 5.40
C ASN A 110 -22.50 20.26 4.74
N GLU A 111 -21.54 19.62 5.42
CA GLU A 111 -20.25 19.26 4.84
C GLU A 111 -20.42 18.30 3.66
N LEU A 112 -21.22 17.24 3.78
CA LEU A 112 -21.47 16.32 2.67
C LEU A 112 -22.05 17.03 1.44
N LYS A 113 -22.97 17.98 1.65
CA LYS A 113 -23.54 18.80 0.57
C LYS A 113 -22.51 19.74 -0.04
N GLN A 114 -21.68 20.38 0.79
CA GLN A 114 -20.64 21.30 0.34
C GLN A 114 -19.67 20.61 -0.66
N TYR A 115 -19.35 19.34 -0.42
CA TYR A 115 -18.47 18.56 -1.28
C TYR A 115 -19.21 17.73 -2.35
N ASN A 116 -20.54 17.89 -2.49
CA ASN A 116 -21.41 17.12 -3.40
C ASN A 116 -21.38 15.60 -3.18
N VAL A 117 -21.04 15.15 -1.97
CA VAL A 117 -21.00 13.73 -1.61
C VAL A 117 -22.42 13.15 -1.58
N ASP A 118 -23.42 13.95 -1.22
CA ASP A 118 -24.82 13.53 -1.25
C ASP A 118 -25.30 13.18 -2.66
N VAL A 119 -24.89 13.95 -3.68
CA VAL A 119 -25.17 13.66 -5.10
C VAL A 119 -24.41 12.42 -5.56
N PHE A 120 -23.16 12.25 -5.13
CA PHE A 120 -22.38 11.04 -5.37
C PHE A 120 -23.09 9.79 -4.86
N LEU A 121 -23.60 9.81 -3.62
CA LEU A 121 -24.32 8.68 -3.02
C LEU A 121 -25.62 8.34 -3.77
N GLU A 122 -26.31 9.33 -4.34
CA GLU A 122 -27.49 9.09 -5.16
C GLU A 122 -27.18 8.37 -6.48
N LYS A 123 -26.04 8.69 -7.11
CA LYS A 123 -25.55 7.98 -8.30
C LYS A 123 -25.09 6.56 -7.93
N PHE A 124 -24.40 6.43 -6.81
CA PHE A 124 -23.88 5.17 -6.28
C PHE A 124 -24.99 4.12 -6.06
N ASN A 125 -26.20 4.56 -5.71
CA ASN A 125 -27.38 3.69 -5.60
C ASN A 125 -27.91 3.16 -6.95
N ARG A 126 -27.67 3.84 -8.08
CA ARG A 126 -28.34 3.54 -9.37
C ARG A 126 -27.66 2.45 -10.19
N VAL A 127 -26.40 2.15 -9.92
CA VAL A 127 -25.55 1.25 -10.74
C VAL A 127 -26.01 -0.22 -10.67
N ASP A 128 -26.79 -0.61 -9.66
CA ASP A 128 -27.04 -2.03 -9.38
C ASP A 128 -28.28 -2.67 -10.00
N GLY A 129 -29.15 -1.95 -10.70
CA GLY A 129 -30.38 -2.51 -11.30
C GLY A 129 -31.39 -3.12 -10.31
N LEU A 130 -31.02 -3.32 -9.05
CA LEU A 130 -31.83 -3.79 -7.94
C LEU A 130 -32.64 -2.62 -7.38
N SER A 131 -33.70 -2.30 -8.11
CA SER A 131 -34.75 -1.30 -7.81
C SER A 131 -35.49 -1.46 -6.45
N LYS A 132 -34.99 -2.27 -5.53
CA LYS A 132 -35.57 -2.51 -4.19
C LYS A 132 -34.55 -2.54 -3.04
N GLY A 133 -33.28 -2.25 -3.30
CA GLY A 133 -32.22 -2.28 -2.28
C GLY A 133 -32.09 -0.97 -1.51
N LEU A 134 -32.26 -1.04 -0.19
CA LEU A 134 -32.09 0.01 0.83
C LEU A 134 -31.09 1.14 0.46
N ASP A 135 -31.58 2.38 0.41
CA ASP A 135 -30.82 3.60 0.11
C ASP A 135 -29.52 3.73 0.94
N ILE A 136 -28.36 3.81 0.26
CA ILE A 136 -27.04 3.91 0.90
C ILE A 136 -26.93 5.13 1.82
N LYS A 137 -27.58 6.24 1.44
CA LYS A 137 -27.60 7.47 2.23
C LYS A 137 -28.31 7.19 3.56
N SER A 138 -29.50 6.59 3.50
CA SER A 138 -30.23 6.14 4.69
C SER A 138 -29.44 5.14 5.54
N ARG A 139 -28.63 4.25 4.95
CA ARG A 139 -27.74 3.35 5.70
C ARG A 139 -26.66 4.12 6.47
N ILE A 140 -25.96 5.04 5.82
CA ILE A 140 -24.91 5.85 6.44
C ILE A 140 -25.49 6.64 7.62
N PHE A 141 -26.58 7.39 7.39
CA PHE A 141 -27.21 8.16 8.46
C PHE A 141 -27.80 7.29 9.57
N GLY A 142 -28.41 6.16 9.22
CA GLY A 142 -28.93 5.20 10.18
C GLY A 142 -27.82 4.63 11.07
N LEU A 143 -26.65 4.34 10.49
CA LEU A 143 -25.50 3.82 11.23
C LEU A 143 -24.89 4.88 12.14
N VAL A 144 -24.60 6.07 11.62
CA VAL A 144 -24.09 7.20 12.41
C VAL A 144 -25.03 7.51 13.57
N HIS A 145 -26.33 7.66 13.32
CA HIS A 145 -27.32 7.92 14.35
C HIS A 145 -27.38 6.81 15.41
N THR A 146 -27.29 5.55 15.00
CA THR A 146 -27.28 4.41 15.94
C THR A 146 -26.08 4.46 16.86
N ILE A 147 -24.89 4.74 16.32
CA ILE A 147 -23.65 4.83 17.09
C ILE A 147 -23.67 6.07 18.00
N CYS A 148 -24.04 7.26 17.51
CA CYS A 148 -24.18 8.46 18.35
C CYS A 148 -25.14 8.24 19.53
N ARG A 149 -26.26 7.53 19.30
CA ARG A 149 -27.20 7.19 20.35
C ARG A 149 -26.62 6.21 21.36
N ALA A 150 -25.77 5.29 20.93
CA ALA A 150 -25.08 4.38 21.83
C ALA A 150 -24.07 5.14 22.70
N ILE A 151 -23.28 6.04 22.10
CA ILE A 151 -22.32 6.90 22.80
C ILE A 151 -23.03 7.69 23.91
N ASN A 152 -24.11 8.39 23.59
CA ASN A 152 -24.88 9.17 24.59
C ASN A 152 -25.58 8.32 25.68
N ARG A 153 -25.65 6.98 25.54
CA ARG A 153 -26.28 6.08 26.53
C ARG A 153 -25.28 5.30 27.36
N LYS A 154 -24.03 5.20 26.90
CA LYS A 154 -22.98 4.30 27.40
C LYS A 154 -21.61 4.96 27.37
N SER A 155 -21.58 6.27 27.59
CA SER A 155 -20.37 7.11 27.62
C SER A 155 -19.36 6.68 28.70
N ASP A 156 -19.86 6.05 29.76
CA ASP A 156 -19.08 5.45 30.86
C ASP A 156 -18.40 4.12 30.49
N SER A 157 -18.66 3.58 29.29
CA SER A 157 -18.20 2.26 28.85
C SER A 157 -17.42 2.36 27.54
N PRO A 158 -16.20 2.92 27.54
CA PRO A 158 -15.45 3.22 26.30
C PRO A 158 -15.13 1.98 25.47
N LEU A 159 -14.79 0.83 26.07
CA LEU A 159 -14.47 -0.38 25.32
C LEU A 159 -15.71 -0.98 24.65
N TYR A 160 -16.87 -0.93 25.34
CA TYR A 160 -18.15 -1.25 24.74
C TYR A 160 -18.46 -0.38 23.51
N LEU A 161 -18.22 0.93 23.60
CA LEU A 161 -18.43 1.86 22.48
C LEU A 161 -17.49 1.56 21.31
N GLN A 162 -16.20 1.30 21.57
CA GLN A 162 -15.24 0.87 20.55
C GLN A 162 -15.70 -0.42 19.87
N ASN A 163 -16.18 -1.42 20.63
CA ASN A 163 -16.69 -2.67 20.10
C ASN A 163 -17.94 -2.49 19.22
N ILE A 164 -18.84 -1.55 19.54
CA ILE A 164 -19.97 -1.20 18.66
C ILE A 164 -19.46 -0.70 17.31
N ILE A 165 -18.49 0.21 17.32
CA ILE A 165 -17.92 0.78 16.09
C ILE A 165 -17.20 -0.30 15.29
N ILE A 166 -16.36 -1.11 15.95
CA ILE A 166 -15.65 -2.24 15.33
C ILE A 166 -16.63 -3.19 14.66
N ASN A 167 -17.67 -3.64 15.36
CA ASN A 167 -18.63 -4.59 14.82
C ASN A 167 -19.41 -4.01 13.64
N SER A 168 -19.76 -2.72 13.73
CA SER A 168 -20.43 -1.99 12.65
C SER A 168 -19.56 -1.93 11.40
N CYS A 169 -18.29 -1.54 11.53
CA CYS A 169 -17.36 -1.44 10.42
C CYS A 169 -16.98 -2.81 9.84
N LYS A 170 -16.75 -3.83 10.69
CA LYS A 170 -16.52 -5.22 10.25
C LYS A 170 -17.65 -5.79 9.41
N ALA A 171 -18.89 -5.46 9.74
CA ALA A 171 -20.04 -5.89 8.95
C ALA A 171 -20.00 -5.27 7.53
N LEU A 172 -19.45 -4.06 7.40
CA LEU A 172 -19.29 -3.36 6.14
C LEU A 172 -18.13 -3.91 5.29
N ASP A 173 -17.09 -4.51 5.87
CA ASP A 173 -15.99 -5.13 5.11
C ASP A 173 -16.50 -6.16 4.08
N LYS A 174 -17.60 -6.86 4.41
CA LYS A 174 -18.28 -7.83 3.54
C LYS A 174 -18.90 -7.20 2.29
N MET A 175 -19.04 -5.87 2.25
CA MET A 175 -19.64 -5.12 1.15
C MET A 175 -18.59 -4.53 0.18
N GLY A 176 -17.31 -4.82 0.36
CA GLY A 176 -16.24 -4.35 -0.54
C GLY A 176 -16.08 -2.84 -0.60
N GLY A 177 -15.79 -2.28 -1.78
CA GLY A 177 -15.56 -0.83 -1.93
C GLY A 177 -16.72 0.03 -1.42
N ARG A 178 -17.96 -0.45 -1.57
CA ARG A 178 -19.14 0.21 -0.98
C ARG A 178 -19.08 0.24 0.54
N GLY A 179 -18.67 -0.88 1.13
CA GLY A 179 -18.43 -0.99 2.56
C GLY A 179 -17.41 0.04 3.04
N ILE A 180 -16.30 0.19 2.32
CA ILE A 180 -15.26 1.18 2.63
C ILE A 180 -15.80 2.60 2.57
N VAL A 181 -16.54 2.97 1.50
CA VAL A 181 -17.18 4.30 1.41
C VAL A 181 -18.11 4.55 2.60
N ILE A 182 -18.94 3.57 2.97
CA ILE A 182 -19.83 3.69 4.13
C ILE A 182 -19.03 3.83 5.43
N GLN A 183 -17.94 3.08 5.61
CA GLN A 183 -17.06 3.20 6.78
C GLN A 183 -16.45 4.60 6.89
N ILE A 184 -15.86 5.11 5.81
CA ILE A 184 -15.29 6.46 5.73
C ILE A 184 -16.32 7.49 6.17
N LEU A 185 -17.50 7.48 5.53
CA LEU A 185 -18.53 8.48 5.80
C LEU A 185 -19.13 8.34 7.19
N THR A 186 -19.20 7.12 7.73
CA THR A 186 -19.67 6.87 9.10
C THR A 186 -18.67 7.41 10.12
N LEU A 187 -17.39 7.06 9.98
CA LEU A 187 -16.34 7.51 10.90
C LEU A 187 -16.14 9.02 10.83
N TYR A 188 -16.16 9.61 9.63
CA TYR A 188 -16.14 11.06 9.44
C TYR A 188 -17.34 11.75 10.10
N GLY A 189 -18.54 11.18 9.96
CA GLY A 189 -19.74 11.69 10.62
C GLY A 189 -19.65 11.65 12.15
N LEU A 190 -19.06 10.58 12.71
CA LEU A 190 -18.81 10.47 14.14
C LEU A 190 -17.79 11.52 14.62
N MET A 191 -16.69 11.71 13.88
CA MET A 191 -15.67 12.72 14.20
C MET A 191 -16.26 14.13 14.18
N SER A 192 -16.93 14.53 13.10
CA SER A 192 -17.58 15.84 12.97
C SER A 192 -18.60 16.09 14.09
N TRP A 193 -19.29 15.03 14.55
CA TRP A 193 -20.22 15.11 15.68
C TRP A 193 -19.53 15.24 17.04
N LEU A 194 -18.50 14.43 17.30
CA LEU A 194 -17.70 14.44 18.53
C LEU A 194 -16.98 15.78 18.71
N GLU A 195 -16.34 16.29 17.65
CA GLU A 195 -15.61 17.57 17.65
C GLU A 195 -16.51 18.77 17.97
N ARG A 196 -17.76 18.77 17.49
CA ARG A 196 -18.76 19.82 17.79
C ARG A 196 -19.39 19.65 19.18
N GLY A 197 -19.16 18.52 19.84
CA GLY A 197 -19.68 18.18 21.15
C GLY A 197 -18.79 18.63 22.31
N SER A 198 -17.49 18.83 22.08
CA SER A 198 -16.48 19.05 23.12
C SER A 198 -16.33 20.52 23.53
N GLU A 199 -17.42 21.18 23.94
CA GLU A 199 -17.32 22.55 24.45
C GLU A 199 -16.83 22.65 25.91
N VAL A 200 -16.62 21.55 26.65
CA VAL A 200 -16.12 21.59 28.03
C VAL A 200 -15.35 20.32 28.39
N GLU A 201 -14.04 20.43 28.67
CA GLU A 201 -13.19 19.58 29.54
C GLU A 201 -13.59 18.10 29.74
N GLN A 202 -13.88 17.34 28.67
CA GLN A 202 -14.24 15.92 28.75
C GLN A 202 -13.15 15.06 28.10
N ASN A 203 -12.16 14.69 28.91
CA ASN A 203 -11.04 13.86 28.47
C ASN A 203 -11.51 12.55 27.79
N GLU A 204 -12.62 11.98 28.26
CA GLU A 204 -13.17 10.71 27.76
C GLU A 204 -13.79 10.83 26.37
N ALA A 205 -14.44 11.94 26.06
CA ALA A 205 -15.00 12.20 24.73
C ALA A 205 -13.88 12.44 23.71
N ASP A 206 -12.83 13.15 24.13
CA ASP A 206 -11.63 13.38 23.33
C ASP A 206 -10.86 12.07 23.08
N ASP A 207 -10.74 11.19 24.09
CA ASP A 207 -10.10 9.87 23.92
C ASP A 207 -10.85 9.02 22.89
N LEU A 208 -12.18 9.00 22.94
CA LEU A 208 -12.99 8.32 21.92
C LEU A 208 -12.80 8.98 20.55
N PHE A 209 -12.78 10.32 20.47
CA PHE A 209 -12.52 11.04 19.22
C PHE A 209 -11.16 10.67 18.62
N GLN A 210 -10.09 10.66 19.42
CA GLN A 210 -8.75 10.29 18.96
C GLN A 210 -8.71 8.85 18.47
N TRP A 211 -9.39 7.94 19.17
CA TRP A 211 -9.50 6.55 18.74
C TRP A 211 -10.25 6.42 17.41
N VAL A 212 -11.40 7.10 17.24
CA VAL A 212 -12.17 7.12 15.98
C VAL A 212 -11.34 7.73 14.85
N ASN A 213 -10.64 8.84 15.10
CA ASN A 213 -9.75 9.49 14.14
C ASN A 213 -8.65 8.56 13.66
N LYS A 214 -8.03 7.79 14.57
CA LYS A 214 -7.04 6.77 14.20
C LYS A 214 -7.64 5.72 13.26
N ARG A 215 -8.85 5.21 13.56
CA ARG A 215 -9.53 4.24 12.69
C ARG A 215 -9.89 4.86 11.33
N PHE A 216 -10.38 6.10 11.32
CA PHE A 216 -10.69 6.84 10.10
C PHE A 216 -9.46 6.96 9.19
N ASN A 217 -8.30 7.32 9.75
CA ASN A 217 -7.06 7.42 8.98
C ASN A 217 -6.64 6.08 8.36
N GLU A 218 -6.78 4.97 9.08
CA GLU A 218 -6.50 3.63 8.53
C GLU A 218 -7.40 3.30 7.34
N VAL A 219 -8.69 3.64 7.40
CA VAL A 219 -9.63 3.44 6.29
C VAL A 219 -9.34 4.37 5.12
N CYS A 220 -8.98 5.63 5.36
CA CYS A 220 -8.59 6.56 4.31
C CYS A 220 -7.31 6.12 3.60
N ILE A 221 -6.29 5.68 4.34
CA ILE A 221 -5.06 5.13 3.75
C ILE A 221 -5.37 3.91 2.88
N PHE A 222 -6.17 2.98 3.39
CA PHE A 222 -6.63 1.84 2.60
C PHE A 222 -7.34 2.30 1.33
N TYR A 223 -8.26 3.25 1.44
CA TYR A 223 -8.98 3.78 0.30
C TYR A 223 -8.06 4.39 -0.77
N PHE A 224 -7.10 5.23 -0.36
CA PHE A 224 -6.16 5.87 -1.27
C PHE A 224 -5.16 4.91 -1.92
N LEU A 225 -4.88 3.77 -1.28
CA LEU A 225 -3.98 2.74 -1.82
C LEU A 225 -4.70 1.74 -2.73
N THR A 226 -6.00 1.51 -2.51
CA THR A 226 -6.73 0.41 -3.14
C THR A 226 -7.61 0.85 -4.30
N PHE A 227 -8.15 2.08 -4.30
CA PHE A 227 -9.12 2.52 -5.32
C PHE A 227 -8.51 3.54 -6.28
N ASP A 228 -8.83 3.39 -7.57
CA ASP A 228 -8.49 4.38 -8.58
C ASP A 228 -9.33 5.65 -8.40
N HIS A 229 -8.64 6.80 -8.38
CA HIS A 229 -9.27 8.11 -8.23
C HIS A 229 -9.63 8.67 -9.60
N ASN A 230 -10.91 8.60 -9.95
CA ASN A 230 -11.45 9.02 -11.24
C ASN A 230 -12.54 10.10 -11.06
N SER A 231 -13.16 10.55 -12.16
CA SER A 231 -14.17 11.61 -12.12
C SER A 231 -15.36 11.31 -11.21
N ASP A 232 -15.69 10.04 -11.00
CA ASP A 232 -16.85 9.62 -10.20
C ASP A 232 -16.55 9.63 -8.70
N SER A 233 -15.29 9.43 -8.29
CA SER A 233 -14.86 9.51 -6.88
C SER A 233 -14.55 10.93 -6.42
N VAL A 234 -14.42 11.90 -7.34
CA VAL A 234 -14.06 13.31 -7.06
C VAL A 234 -14.79 13.92 -5.86
N PRO A 235 -16.13 13.78 -5.69
CA PRO A 235 -16.81 14.35 -4.53
C PRO A 235 -16.29 13.81 -3.20
N LEU A 236 -16.06 12.50 -3.11
CA LEU A 236 -15.48 11.85 -1.93
C LEU A 236 -14.02 12.25 -1.75
N ASP A 237 -13.23 12.24 -2.83
CA ASP A 237 -11.81 12.62 -2.80
C ASP A 237 -11.62 14.07 -2.34
N ASN A 238 -12.49 14.99 -2.77
CA ASN A 238 -12.46 16.39 -2.33
C ASN A 238 -12.81 16.55 -0.85
N LEU A 239 -13.80 15.79 -0.35
CA LEU A 239 -14.08 15.75 1.08
C LEU A 239 -12.85 15.25 1.84
N LEU A 240 -12.25 14.14 1.42
CA LEU A 240 -11.09 13.57 2.09
C LEU A 240 -9.87 14.50 2.02
N ALA A 241 -9.64 15.17 0.89
CA ALA A 241 -8.60 16.18 0.73
C ALA A 241 -8.73 17.36 1.71
N SER A 242 -9.94 17.64 2.21
CA SER A 242 -10.14 18.69 3.22
C SER A 242 -9.65 18.28 4.62
N THR A 243 -9.53 16.98 4.86
CA THR A 243 -9.11 16.41 6.16
C THR A 243 -7.58 16.44 6.33
N PRO A 244 -7.05 16.36 7.57
CA PRO A 244 -5.61 16.30 7.81
C PRO A 244 -4.91 15.16 7.06
N ILE A 245 -5.51 13.96 7.04
CA ILE A 245 -4.93 12.80 6.34
C ILE A 245 -4.93 12.99 4.81
N GLY A 246 -5.98 13.58 4.24
CA GLY A 246 -6.01 13.85 2.81
C GLY A 246 -5.02 14.93 2.37
N LYS A 247 -4.81 15.98 3.20
CA LYS A 247 -3.77 16.98 2.95
C LYS A 247 -2.38 16.35 2.97
N ALA A 248 -2.08 15.55 3.99
CA ALA A 248 -0.81 14.83 4.09
C ALA A 248 -0.60 13.87 2.92
N TRP A 249 -1.66 13.21 2.44
CA TRP A 249 -1.60 12.37 1.25
C TRP A 249 -1.26 13.16 -0.02
N GLN A 250 -1.93 14.30 -0.24
CA GLN A 250 -1.66 15.16 -1.39
C GLN A 250 -0.25 15.76 -1.38
N GLU A 251 0.24 16.17 -0.22
CA GLU A 251 1.62 16.64 -0.04
C GLU A 251 2.64 15.57 -0.44
N ASN A 252 2.44 14.32 0.00
CA ASN A 252 3.30 13.19 -0.38
C ASN A 252 3.25 12.89 -1.89
N LEU A 253 2.08 12.98 -2.51
CA LEU A 253 1.95 12.81 -3.97
C LEU A 253 2.69 13.90 -4.75
N ASN A 254 2.64 15.15 -4.28
CA ASN A 254 3.30 16.27 -4.93
C ASN A 254 4.83 16.21 -4.74
N LEU A 255 5.31 15.84 -3.55
CA LEU A 255 6.73 15.60 -3.30
C LEU A 255 7.30 14.52 -4.23
N ASN A 256 6.55 13.44 -4.46
CA ASN A 256 6.96 12.39 -5.38
C ASN A 256 7.00 12.85 -6.85
N LYS A 257 6.11 13.78 -7.26
CA LYS A 257 6.14 14.39 -8.60
C LYS A 257 7.33 15.32 -8.78
N ASP A 258 7.64 16.12 -7.76
CA ASP A 258 8.78 17.06 -7.79
C ASP A 258 10.12 16.32 -7.80
N VAL A 259 10.24 15.22 -7.04
CA VAL A 259 11.42 14.34 -7.09
C VAL A 259 11.56 13.72 -8.48
N LYS A 260 10.46 13.26 -9.08
CA LYS A 260 10.46 12.68 -10.43
C LYS A 260 10.88 13.69 -11.50
N HIS A 261 10.37 14.92 -11.43
CA HIS A 261 10.78 16.01 -12.32
C HIS A 261 12.22 16.48 -12.10
N GLN A 262 12.72 16.51 -10.86
CA GLN A 262 14.12 16.82 -10.60
C GLN A 262 15.06 15.74 -11.13
N SER A 263 14.69 14.45 -11.03
CA SER A 263 15.45 13.37 -11.64
C SER A 263 15.45 13.43 -13.18
N GLU A 264 14.31 13.73 -13.80
CA GLU A 264 14.20 13.88 -15.26
C GLU A 264 14.99 15.09 -15.79
N THR A 265 14.96 16.23 -15.06
CA THR A 265 15.71 17.44 -15.41
C THR A 265 17.22 17.19 -15.29
N LYS A 266 17.66 16.44 -14.27
CA LYS A 266 19.07 16.08 -14.08
C LYS A 266 19.57 15.13 -15.18
N ILE A 267 18.73 14.19 -15.64
CA ILE A 267 19.01 13.28 -16.77
C ILE A 267 19.11 14.07 -18.10
N GLN A 268 18.23 15.05 -18.33
CA GLN A 268 18.32 15.91 -19.53
C GLN A 268 19.55 16.82 -19.52
N THR A 269 19.93 17.36 -18.35
CA THR A 269 21.12 18.22 -18.21
C THR A 269 22.42 17.41 -18.41
N LEU A 270 22.45 16.16 -17.95
CA LEU A 270 23.55 15.20 -18.18
C LEU A 270 23.63 14.75 -19.64
N SER A 271 22.48 14.59 -20.32
CA SER A 271 22.43 14.23 -21.75
C SER A 271 22.86 15.38 -22.68
N GLN A 272 22.68 16.64 -22.26
CA GLN A 272 23.13 17.81 -23.01
C GLN A 272 24.62 18.10 -22.80
N THR A 273 25.15 17.87 -21.60
CA THR A 273 26.60 17.97 -21.34
C THR A 273 27.37 16.86 -22.06
N ALA A 274 26.83 15.65 -22.16
CA ALA A 274 27.43 14.55 -22.93
C ALA A 274 27.48 14.80 -24.46
N LYS A 275 26.59 15.63 -25.02
CA LYS A 275 26.59 15.98 -26.46
C LYS A 275 27.55 17.11 -26.83
N ILE A 276 27.99 17.90 -25.86
CA ILE A 276 28.93 19.02 -26.08
C ILE A 276 30.38 18.50 -26.16
N ASP A 277 30.70 17.39 -25.49
CA ASP A 277 32.05 16.82 -25.46
C ASP A 277 32.40 15.90 -26.66
N THR A 278 31.44 15.52 -27.52
CA THR A 278 31.70 14.66 -28.69
C THR A 278 32.17 15.38 -29.96
N ASN A 279 32.38 16.70 -29.95
CA ASN A 279 32.77 17.47 -31.14
C ASN A 279 34.23 17.95 -31.17
N LYS A 280 35.14 17.34 -30.40
CA LYS A 280 36.57 17.68 -30.49
C LYS A 280 37.52 16.47 -30.38
N VAL A 281 38.21 16.26 -31.51
CA VAL A 281 39.57 15.73 -31.70
C VAL A 281 39.71 14.26 -32.14
N ASP A 282 40.36 14.15 -33.31
CA ASP A 282 40.78 12.98 -34.06
C ASP A 282 41.97 12.20 -33.48
N ASN A 283 42.05 10.94 -33.97
CA ASN A 283 43.21 10.10 -34.29
C ASN A 283 43.82 9.10 -33.27
N ASN A 284 43.72 7.83 -33.69
CA ASN A 284 44.61 6.66 -33.52
C ASN A 284 44.92 6.13 -32.11
N THR A 285 44.48 4.90 -31.80
CA THR A 285 45.27 3.64 -31.79
C THR A 285 44.42 2.49 -31.18
N GLU A 286 44.74 1.26 -31.58
CA GLU A 286 44.08 -0.02 -31.41
C GLU A 286 43.71 -0.50 -29.98
N ILE A 287 42.58 -1.22 -29.94
CA ILE A 287 42.24 -2.42 -29.15
C ILE A 287 42.49 -2.37 -27.64
N GLU A 288 41.42 -2.07 -26.90
CA GLU A 288 41.07 -2.83 -25.69
C GLU A 288 39.55 -2.82 -25.50
N GLN A 289 38.92 -3.96 -25.78
CA GLN A 289 37.56 -4.25 -25.35
C GLN A 289 37.56 -4.42 -23.83
N SER A 290 37.00 -3.48 -23.06
CA SER A 290 36.17 -3.80 -21.87
C SER A 290 35.55 -2.54 -21.24
N LYS A 291 34.35 -2.74 -20.68
CA LYS A 291 33.63 -1.86 -19.73
C LYS A 291 32.88 -0.67 -20.31
N GLN A 292 31.84 -0.98 -21.09
CA GLN A 292 30.62 -0.18 -21.10
C GLN A 292 30.05 -0.18 -19.67
N SER A 293 30.03 0.98 -19.01
CA SER A 293 29.72 1.10 -17.58
C SER A 293 28.30 0.66 -17.25
N THR A 294 28.17 -0.21 -16.26
CA THR A 294 26.94 -0.69 -15.57
C THR A 294 26.16 0.42 -14.83
N LYS A 295 26.27 1.68 -15.25
CA LYS A 295 25.81 2.84 -14.47
C LYS A 295 24.30 3.10 -14.45
N ASP A 296 23.49 2.33 -15.18
CA ASP A 296 22.04 2.51 -15.23
C ASP A 296 21.23 1.45 -14.45
N LYS A 297 21.86 0.57 -13.65
CA LYS A 297 21.29 -0.76 -13.44
C LYS A 297 20.50 -1.03 -12.14
N TYR A 298 20.33 -0.08 -11.22
CA TYR A 298 19.54 -0.35 -10.02
C TYR A 298 18.90 0.88 -9.37
N ILE A 299 17.75 0.65 -8.72
CA ILE A 299 17.05 1.65 -7.93
C ILE A 299 17.84 1.85 -6.63
N ILE A 300 18.58 2.95 -6.51
CA ILE A 300 19.43 3.27 -5.35
C ILE A 300 18.63 3.18 -4.03
N SER A 301 17.37 3.61 -4.02
CA SER A 301 16.53 3.58 -2.82
C SER A 301 16.27 2.17 -2.28
N GLU A 302 16.13 1.14 -3.14
CA GLU A 302 15.95 -0.24 -2.70
C GLU A 302 17.23 -0.84 -2.10
N VAL A 303 18.39 -0.46 -2.63
CA VAL A 303 19.69 -0.88 -2.09
C VAL A 303 19.98 -0.20 -0.74
N LEU A 304 19.53 1.05 -0.57
CA LEU A 304 19.67 1.78 0.70
C LEU A 304 18.81 1.19 1.82
N LYS A 305 17.64 0.59 1.53
CA LYS A 305 16.87 -0.15 2.55
C LYS A 305 17.69 -1.28 3.18
N ASN A 306 18.59 -1.91 2.42
CA ASN A 306 19.50 -2.94 2.94
C ASN A 306 20.52 -2.33 3.90
N TYR A 307 21.08 -1.17 3.55
CA TYR A 307 22.00 -0.44 4.40
C TYR A 307 21.34 0.02 5.70
N GLU A 308 20.14 0.61 5.63
CA GLU A 308 19.36 1.04 6.79
C GLU A 308 19.02 -0.14 7.71
N PHE A 309 18.63 -1.29 7.14
CA PHE A 309 18.35 -2.50 7.91
C PHE A 309 19.52 -2.90 8.81
N TRP A 310 20.74 -2.93 8.26
CA TRP A 310 21.92 -3.31 9.02
C TRP A 310 22.38 -2.19 9.96
N SER A 311 22.31 -0.93 9.53
CA SER A 311 22.70 0.24 10.31
C SER A 311 21.81 0.47 11.54
N ASN A 312 20.51 0.16 11.45
CA ASN A 312 19.56 0.28 12.55
C ASN A 312 19.63 -0.89 13.54
N ASN A 313 20.30 -1.99 13.18
CA ASN A 313 20.47 -3.14 14.06
C ASN A 313 21.58 -2.87 15.09
N ASN A 314 21.17 -2.49 16.30
CA ASN A 314 22.09 -2.20 17.40
C ASN A 314 22.86 -3.46 17.82
N THR A 315 24.19 -3.45 17.65
CA THR A 315 25.12 -4.58 17.90
C THR A 315 25.15 -5.06 19.35
N LYS A 316 24.53 -4.32 20.27
CA LYS A 316 24.53 -4.59 21.71
C LYS A 316 23.41 -5.52 22.19
N ILE A 317 22.46 -5.90 21.32
CA ILE A 317 21.28 -6.68 21.71
C ILE A 317 21.35 -8.07 21.05
N HIS A 318 21.49 -9.12 21.88
CA HIS A 318 21.27 -10.53 21.55
C HIS A 318 21.92 -11.07 20.26
N GLY A 319 23.23 -10.91 20.09
CA GLY A 319 23.98 -11.58 19.01
C GLY A 319 23.67 -11.05 17.61
N ARG A 320 23.00 -9.90 17.51
CA ARG A 320 22.84 -9.15 16.26
C ARG A 320 24.13 -8.40 15.95
N ALA A 321 24.58 -8.49 14.70
CA ALA A 321 25.82 -7.84 14.28
C ALA A 321 25.52 -6.96 13.07
N ASN A 322 25.64 -5.64 13.24
CA ASN A 322 25.68 -4.70 12.14
C ASN A 322 26.93 -4.97 11.31
N ILE A 323 26.74 -5.52 10.11
CA ILE A 323 27.85 -5.82 9.19
C ILE A 323 28.45 -4.56 8.55
N PHE A 324 27.76 -3.42 8.66
CA PHE A 324 28.19 -2.11 8.18
C PHE A 324 28.60 -1.16 9.33
N ASP A 325 28.95 -1.70 10.50
CA ASP A 325 29.48 -0.89 11.60
C ASP A 325 30.74 -0.13 11.15
N GLY A 326 30.71 1.20 11.27
CA GLY A 326 31.77 2.10 10.79
C GLY A 326 31.83 2.30 9.27
N ILE A 327 30.87 1.79 8.51
CA ILE A 327 30.74 2.02 7.06
C ILE A 327 29.64 3.06 6.83
N ASN A 328 29.98 4.20 6.21
CA ASN A 328 28.99 5.20 5.84
C ASN A 328 28.27 4.84 4.53
N GLU A 329 27.18 5.55 4.23
CA GLU A 329 26.35 5.30 3.05
C GLU A 329 27.15 5.35 1.73
N HIS A 330 28.06 6.33 1.59
CA HIS A 330 28.87 6.47 0.38
C HIS A 330 29.85 5.30 0.20
N GLU A 331 30.46 4.83 1.29
CA GLU A 331 31.32 3.65 1.28
C GLU A 331 30.53 2.39 0.91
N PHE A 332 29.30 2.26 1.42
CA PHE A 332 28.40 1.17 1.05
C PHE A 332 28.04 1.20 -0.44
N ILE A 333 27.66 2.35 -1.00
CA ILE A 333 27.37 2.46 -2.45
C ILE A 333 28.62 2.11 -3.28
N ASN A 334 29.81 2.55 -2.85
CA ASN A 334 31.06 2.18 -3.52
C ASN A 334 31.34 0.66 -3.45
N MET A 335 30.94 -0.03 -2.37
CA MET A 335 30.99 -1.50 -2.30
C MET A 335 30.00 -2.15 -3.27
N ILE A 336 28.81 -1.57 -3.43
CA ILE A 336 27.80 -2.04 -4.38
C ILE A 336 28.31 -1.90 -5.81
N ASP A 337 28.79 -0.72 -6.20
CA ASP A 337 29.31 -0.45 -7.54
C ASP A 337 30.50 -1.33 -7.91
N LYS A 338 31.31 -1.67 -6.90
CA LYS A 338 32.46 -2.57 -7.06
C LYS A 338 32.12 -4.03 -6.79
N ALA A 339 30.89 -4.37 -6.42
CA ALA A 339 30.53 -5.72 -5.96
C ALA A 339 31.53 -6.30 -4.94
N ASP A 340 32.08 -5.50 -4.03
CA ASP A 340 33.19 -5.91 -3.15
C ASP A 340 32.85 -5.70 -1.66
N PHE A 341 32.64 -6.82 -0.96
CA PHE A 341 32.33 -6.88 0.47
C PHE A 341 33.48 -7.47 1.29
N SER A 342 34.67 -7.62 0.71
CA SER A 342 35.82 -8.24 1.37
C SER A 342 36.20 -7.53 2.67
N GLN A 343 36.09 -6.20 2.71
CA GLN A 343 36.43 -5.37 3.87
C GLN A 343 35.57 -5.63 5.11
N ILE A 344 34.32 -6.08 4.94
CA ILE A 344 33.41 -6.39 6.05
C ILE A 344 33.25 -7.89 6.32
N ASN A 345 33.80 -8.75 5.44
CA ASN A 345 33.76 -10.20 5.56
C ASN A 345 34.77 -10.70 6.61
N LYS A 346 34.47 -10.46 7.89
CA LYS A 346 35.32 -10.82 9.04
C LYS A 346 34.81 -12.08 9.74
N LYS A 347 35.66 -12.69 10.57
CA LYS A 347 35.27 -13.78 11.45
C LYS A 347 34.14 -13.31 12.39
N GLY A 348 33.00 -14.01 12.37
CA GLY A 348 31.80 -13.65 13.14
C GLY A 348 30.68 -12.98 12.33
N THR A 349 31.02 -12.25 11.25
CA THR A 349 30.03 -11.61 10.35
C THR A 349 29.95 -12.29 8.99
N SER A 350 30.89 -13.17 8.64
CA SER A 350 30.99 -13.78 7.30
C SER A 350 29.68 -14.38 6.78
N GLN A 351 28.93 -15.11 7.60
CA GLN A 351 27.65 -15.70 7.17
C GLN A 351 26.58 -14.64 6.85
N ARG A 352 26.55 -13.54 7.60
CA ARG A 352 25.64 -12.41 7.35
C ARG A 352 26.01 -11.68 6.07
N VAL A 353 27.30 -11.44 5.85
CA VAL A 353 27.81 -10.80 4.62
C VAL A 353 27.48 -11.66 3.40
N LYS A 354 27.70 -12.98 3.47
CA LYS A 354 27.36 -13.91 2.40
C LYS A 354 25.86 -13.88 2.08
N TYR A 355 25.01 -13.99 3.10
CA TYR A 355 23.57 -13.91 2.87
C TYR A 355 23.14 -12.55 2.32
N ASN A 356 23.78 -11.46 2.77
CA ASN A 356 23.52 -10.12 2.26
C ASN A 356 23.83 -9.99 0.76
N ILE A 357 24.90 -10.63 0.28
CA ILE A 357 25.22 -10.69 -1.16
C ILE A 357 24.12 -11.44 -1.92
N PHE A 358 23.64 -12.57 -1.39
CA PHE A 358 22.54 -13.31 -2.02
C PHE A 358 21.28 -12.44 -2.13
N ILE A 359 20.92 -11.73 -1.06
CA ILE A 359 19.80 -10.80 -1.03
C ILE A 359 19.97 -9.67 -2.07
N LEU A 360 21.09 -8.97 -2.04
CA LEU A 360 21.38 -7.88 -2.99
C LEU A 360 21.43 -8.37 -4.45
N SER A 361 21.82 -9.62 -4.70
CA SER A 361 21.78 -10.20 -6.05
C SER A 361 20.38 -10.33 -6.63
N GLN A 362 19.33 -10.39 -5.80
CA GLN A 362 17.94 -10.37 -6.27
C GLN A 362 17.56 -8.98 -6.82
N LEU A 363 18.14 -7.92 -6.25
CA LEU A 363 17.92 -6.55 -6.69
C LEU A 363 18.82 -6.13 -7.86
N LEU A 364 20.09 -6.51 -7.78
CA LEU A 364 21.16 -6.04 -8.68
C LEU A 364 21.39 -7.00 -9.86
N GLY A 365 20.73 -8.15 -9.84
CA GLY A 365 20.84 -9.21 -10.83
C GLY A 365 21.88 -10.27 -10.48
N LYS A 366 21.69 -11.45 -11.08
CA LYS A 366 22.49 -12.65 -10.84
C LYS A 366 23.98 -12.43 -11.11
N GLU A 367 24.31 -11.75 -12.20
CA GLU A 367 25.71 -11.46 -12.61
C GLU A 367 26.47 -10.69 -11.53
N TRP A 368 25.82 -9.70 -10.92
CA TRP A 368 26.39 -8.92 -9.82
C TRP A 368 26.65 -9.80 -8.59
N GLY A 369 25.70 -10.67 -8.25
CA GLY A 369 25.84 -11.61 -7.13
C GLY A 369 26.98 -12.60 -7.32
N GLU A 370 27.14 -13.11 -8.54
CA GLU A 370 28.25 -14.01 -8.90
C GLU A 370 29.61 -13.30 -8.79
N GLU A 371 29.71 -12.04 -9.25
CA GLU A 371 30.92 -11.23 -9.11
C GLU A 371 31.27 -11.00 -7.63
N ALA A 372 30.28 -10.61 -6.82
CA ALA A 372 30.47 -10.36 -5.39
C ALA A 372 30.87 -11.63 -4.62
N ALA A 373 30.22 -12.76 -4.89
CA ALA A 373 30.56 -14.04 -4.29
C ALA A 373 31.99 -14.47 -4.64
N LYS A 374 32.42 -14.24 -5.89
CA LYS A 374 33.78 -14.54 -6.35
C LYS A 374 34.85 -13.76 -5.57
N LYS A 375 34.60 -12.48 -5.25
CA LYS A 375 35.53 -11.64 -4.45
C LYS A 375 35.64 -12.11 -2.99
N LEU A 376 34.65 -12.86 -2.50
CA LEU A 376 34.71 -13.52 -1.19
C LEU A 376 35.25 -14.96 -1.23
N HIS A 377 35.76 -15.42 -2.39
CA HIS A 377 36.19 -16.81 -2.61
C HIS A 377 35.09 -17.84 -2.26
N THR A 378 33.84 -17.56 -2.65
CA THR A 378 32.68 -18.42 -2.41
C THR A 378 31.79 -18.45 -3.65
N THR A 379 30.68 -19.18 -3.62
CA THR A 379 29.68 -19.20 -4.71
C THR A 379 28.35 -18.58 -4.27
N ILE A 380 27.52 -18.15 -5.22
CA ILE A 380 26.19 -17.59 -4.91
C ILE A 380 25.29 -18.62 -4.22
N ASP A 381 25.41 -19.90 -4.56
CA ASP A 381 24.68 -21.00 -3.92
C ASP A 381 25.10 -21.19 -2.46
N GLU A 382 26.39 -20.99 -2.14
CA GLU A 382 26.86 -20.99 -0.76
C GLU A 382 26.36 -19.78 0.03
N CYS A 383 26.21 -18.63 -0.62
CA CYS A 383 25.61 -17.43 -0.03
C CYS A 383 24.14 -17.61 0.33
N ARG A 384 23.41 -18.47 -0.40
CA ARG A 384 21.98 -18.76 -0.18
C ARG A 384 21.72 -19.71 1.00
N LYS A 385 22.73 -20.47 1.45
CA LYS A 385 22.53 -21.52 2.46
C LYS A 385 21.86 -20.95 3.71
N ARG A 386 20.88 -21.69 4.24
CA ARG A 386 20.17 -21.32 5.47
C ARG A 386 21.17 -21.19 6.62
N THR A 387 21.05 -20.13 7.39
CA THR A 387 21.90 -19.85 8.55
C THR A 387 21.04 -19.63 9.80
N SER A 388 21.68 -19.57 10.96
CA SER A 388 21.01 -19.46 12.26
C SER A 388 21.14 -18.06 12.89
N PHE A 389 21.42 -17.02 12.10
CA PHE A 389 21.48 -15.67 12.63
C PHE A 389 20.07 -15.06 12.73
N ALA A 390 19.85 -14.23 13.74
CA ALA A 390 18.52 -13.74 14.13
C ALA A 390 17.83 -12.92 13.02
N GLU A 391 18.63 -12.24 12.20
CA GLU A 391 18.18 -11.38 11.10
C GLU A 391 17.78 -12.15 9.83
N TYR A 392 17.96 -13.48 9.79
CA TYR A 392 17.81 -14.27 8.56
C TYR A 392 16.40 -14.21 7.99
N ASP A 393 15.38 -14.47 8.80
CA ASP A 393 13.99 -14.51 8.35
C ASP A 393 13.48 -13.10 7.98
N GLU A 394 13.95 -12.07 8.69
CA GLU A 394 13.61 -10.68 8.42
C GLU A 394 14.20 -10.22 7.08
N LEU A 395 15.50 -10.44 6.83
CA LEU A 395 16.13 -10.16 5.54
C LEU A 395 15.53 -10.97 4.40
N LYS A 396 15.19 -12.24 4.66
CA LYS A 396 14.50 -13.09 3.68
C LYS A 396 13.16 -12.48 3.27
N SER A 397 12.37 -12.02 4.25
CA SER A 397 11.06 -11.42 4.01
C SER A 397 11.13 -10.11 3.22
N MET A 398 12.24 -9.37 3.33
CA MET A 398 12.43 -8.10 2.63
C MET A 398 12.68 -8.27 1.12
N TYR A 399 13.34 -9.35 0.68
CA TYR A 399 13.88 -9.43 -0.69
C TYR A 399 13.71 -10.77 -1.42
N THR A 400 13.23 -11.81 -0.76
CA THR A 400 12.89 -13.08 -1.42
C THR A 400 11.41 -13.37 -1.21
N GLN A 401 10.60 -12.78 -2.09
CA GLN A 401 9.18 -13.10 -2.25
C GLN A 401 9.04 -14.22 -3.27
#